data_AF-A0A4Q3VHZ1-F1
#
_entry.id   AF-A0A4Q3VHZ1-F1
#
_cell.length_a   1.000
_cell.length_b   1.000
_cell.length_c   1.000
_cell.angle_alpha   90.00
_cell.angle_beta   90.00
_cell.angle_gamma   90.00
#
_symmetry.space_group_name_H-M   'P 1'
#
loop_
_entity.id
_entity.type
_entity.pdbx_description
1 polymer ?
#
loop_
_entity_poly.entity_id
_entity_poly.type
_entity_poly.pdbx_seq_one_letter_code
_entity_poly.pdbx_strand_id
1 'polypeptide(L)'
;MAHGLHDLGRRHLSKEALLVAVASPRLRELGFAVPDLETVPMPYNHALYEALEAEDLASGHGTYNSLLARIVSFADSYDASMPLK
;
A
#
# COMPACT_ATOMS: atom_id res chain seq x y z
N MET A 1 5.51 0.04 -8.04
CA MET A 1 5.34 1.36 -7.39
C MET A 1 4.61 2.32 -8.34
N ALA A 2 5.14 2.67 -9.52
CA ALA A 2 4.45 3.56 -10.47
C ALA A 2 3.06 3.06 -10.93
N HIS A 3 2.88 1.75 -11.15
CA HIS A 3 1.55 1.19 -11.47
C HIS A 3 0.51 1.37 -10.36
N GLY A 4 0.89 1.26 -9.08
CA GLY A 4 -0.07 1.32 -7.97
C GLY A 4 -0.73 2.70 -7.80
N LEU A 5 0.02 3.79 -7.98
CA LEU A 5 -0.56 5.15 -7.97
C LEU A 5 -1.49 5.38 -9.16
N HIS A 6 -1.13 4.85 -10.33
CA HIS A 6 -1.93 4.96 -11.55
C HIS A 6 -3.24 4.17 -11.45
N ASP A 7 -3.20 2.98 -10.83
CA ASP A 7 -4.37 2.14 -10.58
C ASP A 7 -5.32 2.74 -9.53
N LEU A 8 -4.76 3.33 -8.45
CA LEU A 8 -5.52 4.11 -7.46
C LEU A 8 -6.28 5.26 -8.13
N GLY A 9 -5.63 6.00 -9.04
CA GLY A 9 -6.27 7.07 -9.81
C GLY A 9 -7.39 6.58 -10.73
N ARG A 10 -7.41 5.29 -11.09
CA ARG A 10 -8.42 4.63 -11.92
C ARG A 10 -9.49 3.88 -11.13
N ARG A 11 -9.49 3.95 -9.81
CA ARG A 11 -10.38 3.16 -8.92
C ARG A 11 -10.25 1.65 -9.14
N HIS A 12 -9.09 1.19 -9.62
CA HIS A 12 -8.82 -0.24 -9.77
C HIS A 12 -8.20 -0.75 -8.47
N LEU A 13 -8.88 -1.68 -7.80
CA LEU A 13 -8.46 -2.26 -6.53
C LEU A 13 -7.40 -3.35 -6.76
N SER A 14 -6.26 -2.97 -7.32
CA SER A 14 -5.10 -3.86 -7.42
C SER A 14 -4.43 -4.05 -6.06
N LYS A 15 -3.63 -5.11 -5.94
CA LYS A 15 -2.81 -5.38 -4.73
C LYS A 15 -1.92 -4.19 -4.38
N GLU A 16 -1.36 -3.55 -5.40
CA GLU A 16 -0.53 -2.36 -5.27
C GLU A 16 -1.33 -1.15 -4.76
N ALA A 17 -2.58 -0.98 -5.21
CA ALA A 17 -3.48 0.06 -4.72
C ALA A 17 -3.82 -0.14 -3.23
N LEU A 18 -4.17 -1.38 -2.85
CA LEU A 18 -4.44 -1.75 -1.45
C LEU A 18 -3.20 -1.60 -0.57
N LEU A 19 -2.01 -1.99 -1.07
CA LEU A 19 -0.75 -1.81 -0.35
C LEU A 19 -0.43 -0.34 -0.09
N VAL A 20 -0.60 0.52 -1.10
CA VAL A 20 -0.41 1.98 -0.95
C VAL A 20 -1.44 2.57 0.01
N ALA A 21 -2.67 2.08 0.01
CA ALA A 21 -3.70 2.50 0.95
C ALA A 21 -3.37 2.09 2.40
N VAL A 22 -2.84 0.88 2.63
CA VAL A 22 -2.35 0.43 3.95
C VAL A 22 -1.24 1.34 4.46
N ALA A 23 -0.31 1.76 3.59
CA ALA A 23 0.77 2.67 3.95
C ALA A 23 0.36 4.16 3.91
N SER A 24 -0.90 4.48 3.62
CA SER A 24 -1.36 5.85 3.39
C SER A 24 -1.08 6.82 4.53
N PRO A 25 -1.20 6.46 5.83
CA PRO A 25 -0.93 7.43 6.90
C PRO A 25 0.53 7.93 6.85
N ARG A 26 1.49 7.02 6.77
CA ARG A 26 2.93 7.34 6.74
C ARG A 26 3.34 8.01 5.43
N LEU A 27 2.77 7.60 4.29
CA LEU A 27 3.02 8.25 3.01
C LEU A 27 2.49 9.70 2.98
N ARG A 28 1.33 9.95 3.59
CA ARG A 28 0.79 11.32 3.72
C ARG A 28 1.64 12.19 4.62
N GLU A 29 2.17 11.66 5.72
CA GLU A 29 3.14 12.37 6.58
C GLU A 29 4.40 12.80 5.81
N LEU A 30 4.85 11.96 4.87
CA LEU A 30 5.99 12.22 3.98
C LEU A 30 5.65 13.16 2.80
N GLY A 31 4.40 13.62 2.69
CA GLY A 31 3.95 14.57 1.67
C GLY A 31 3.45 13.94 0.36
N PHE A 32 3.28 12.62 0.30
CA PHE A 32 2.65 11.98 -0.86
C PHE A 32 1.14 12.20 -0.87
N ALA A 33 0.59 12.60 -2.01
CA ALA A 33 -0.84 12.67 -2.23
C ALA A 33 -1.41 11.27 -2.47
N VAL A 34 -1.77 10.57 -1.38
CA VAL A 34 -2.44 9.27 -1.43
C VAL A 34 -3.95 9.47 -1.26
N PRO A 35 -4.79 9.20 -2.28
CA PRO A 35 -6.24 9.31 -2.15
C PRO A 35 -6.80 8.22 -1.22
N ASP A 36 -7.90 8.51 -0.53
CA ASP A 36 -8.65 7.48 0.19
C ASP A 36 -9.37 6.56 -0.79
N LEU A 37 -9.42 5.27 -0.46
CA LEU A 37 -10.21 4.30 -1.21
C LEU A 37 -11.66 4.38 -0.73
N GLU A 38 -12.45 5.30 -1.29
CA GLU A 38 -13.86 5.52 -0.92
C GLU A 38 -14.71 4.24 -0.96
N THR A 39 -14.35 3.28 -1.81
CA THR A 39 -15.07 2.02 -2.02
C THR A 39 -14.58 0.86 -1.14
N VAL A 40 -13.50 1.05 -0.38
CA VAL A 40 -12.95 0.01 0.50
C VAL A 40 -13.06 0.48 1.94
N PRO A 41 -13.82 -0.23 2.80
CA PRO A 41 -13.89 0.14 4.20
C PRO A 41 -12.53 -0.06 4.87
N MET A 42 -12.15 0.88 5.73
CA MET A 42 -11.04 0.68 6.63
C MET A 42 -11.35 -0.42 7.66
N PRO A 43 -10.34 -1.21 8.09
CA PRO A 43 -8.92 -1.05 7.77
C PRO A 43 -8.50 -1.76 6.46
N TYR A 44 -7.66 -1.11 5.65
CA TYR A 44 -7.26 -1.59 4.31
C TYR A 44 -6.40 -2.86 4.33
N ASN A 45 -5.83 -3.21 5.47
CA ASN A 45 -4.99 -4.41 5.64
C ASN A 45 -5.79 -5.71 5.47
N HIS A 46 -7.04 -5.73 5.94
CA HIS A 46 -7.93 -6.88 5.77
C HIS A 46 -8.27 -7.09 4.30
N ALA A 47 -8.63 -6.02 3.58
CA ALA A 47 -8.92 -6.09 2.15
C ALA A 47 -7.70 -6.55 1.33
N LEU A 48 -6.49 -6.11 1.70
CA LEU A 48 -5.25 -6.60 1.07
C LEU A 48 -5.02 -8.09 1.34
N TYR A 49 -5.25 -8.53 2.57
CA TYR A 49 -5.10 -9.94 2.95
C TYR A 49 -6.09 -10.82 2.16
N GLU A 50 -7.37 -10.46 2.13
CA GLU A 50 -8.41 -11.19 1.40
C GLU A 50 -8.10 -11.27 -0.11
N ALA A 51 -7.63 -10.16 -0.72
CA ALA A 51 -7.25 -10.13 -2.12
C ALA A 51 -6.05 -11.05 -2.43
N LEU A 52 -5.10 -11.17 -1.51
CA LEU A 52 -3.94 -12.06 -1.65
C LEU A 52 -4.30 -13.52 -1.42
N GLU A 53 -5.18 -13.80 -0.45
CA GLU A 53 -5.64 -15.15 -0.14
C GLU A 53 -6.53 -15.72 -1.25
N ALA A 54 -7.36 -14.88 -1.88
CA ALA A 54 -8.20 -15.26 -3.01
C ALA A 54 -7.39 -15.64 -4.26
N GLU A 55 -6.19 -15.08 -4.44
CA GLU A 55 -5.32 -15.38 -5.57
C GLU A 55 -4.35 -16.55 -5.32
N ASP A 56 -3.94 -16.79 -4.07
CA ASP A 56 -2.98 -17.85 -3.76
C ASP A 56 -3.19 -18.41 -2.34
N LEU A 57 -3.99 -19.49 -2.25
CA LEU A 57 -4.37 -20.19 -1.02
C LEU A 57 -3.17 -20.74 -0.22
N ALA A 58 -1.97 -20.83 -0.80
CA ALA A 58 -0.79 -21.39 -0.14
C ALA A 58 0.27 -20.36 0.29
N SER A 59 0.24 -19.12 -0.25
CA SER A 59 1.32 -18.13 -0.12
C SER A 59 0.88 -16.74 0.37
N GLY A 60 -0.44 -16.48 0.48
CA GLY A 60 -1.00 -15.15 0.76
C GLY A 60 -0.31 -14.39 1.90
N HIS A 61 0.02 -15.08 3.00
CA HIS A 61 0.68 -14.48 4.16
C HIS A 61 2.15 -14.08 3.92
N GLY A 62 2.90 -14.89 3.15
CA GLY A 62 4.30 -14.61 2.81
C GLY A 62 4.42 -13.46 1.81
N THR A 63 3.53 -13.43 0.81
CA THR A 63 3.43 -12.31 -0.13
C THR A 63 2.99 -11.03 0.56
N TYR A 64 2.00 -11.09 1.45
CA TYR A 64 1.53 -9.96 2.25
C TYR A 64 2.68 -9.31 3.05
N ASN A 65 3.40 -10.11 3.84
CA ASN A 65 4.48 -9.61 4.69
C ASN A 65 5.63 -9.02 3.88
N SER A 66 5.97 -9.64 2.74
CA SER A 66 7.02 -9.16 1.85
C SER A 66 6.67 -7.81 1.21
N LEU A 67 5.42 -7.64 0.79
CA LEU A 67 4.92 -6.39 0.20
C LEU A 67 4.87 -5.27 1.26
N LEU A 68 4.37 -5.57 2.46
CA LEU A 68 4.30 -4.62 3.56
C LEU A 68 5.71 -4.16 3.99
N ALA A 69 6.65 -5.09 4.14
CA ALA A 69 8.04 -4.77 4.45
C ALA A 69 8.68 -3.87 3.39
N ARG A 70 8.39 -4.12 2.11
CA ARG A 70 8.92 -3.32 0.99
C ARG A 70 8.40 -1.88 1.00
N ILE A 71 7.10 -1.66 1.28
CA ILE A 71 6.55 -0.30 1.28
C ILE A 71 6.98 0.49 2.52
N VAL A 72 7.11 -0.16 3.68
CA VAL A 72 7.67 0.46 4.89
C VAL A 72 9.13 0.83 4.68
N SER A 73 9.95 -0.08 4.16
CA SER A 73 11.36 0.19 3.85
C SER A 73 11.54 1.33 2.84
N PHE A 74 10.65 1.43 1.84
CA PHE A 74 10.63 2.56 0.91
C PHE A 74 10.33 3.88 1.64
N ALA A 75 9.28 3.92 2.48
CA ALA A 75 8.91 5.11 3.22
C ALA A 75 10.03 5.57 4.17
N ASP A 76 10.67 4.64 4.87
CA ASP A 76 11.77 4.93 5.79
C ASP A 76 13.02 5.44 5.05
N SER A 77 13.34 4.85 3.90
CA SER A 77 14.45 5.31 3.06
C SER A 77 14.19 6.71 2.49
N TYR A 78 12.94 7.00 2.12
CA TYR A 78 12.53 8.31 1.62
C TYR A 78 12.61 9.38 2.72
N ASP A 79 12.12 9.07 3.92
CA ASP A 79 12.21 9.94 5.10
C ASP A 79 13.66 10.29 5.44
N ALA A 80 14.54 9.28 5.50
CA ALA A 80 15.97 9.48 5.77
C ALA A 80 16.69 10.30 4.67
N SER A 81 16.15 10.33 3.44
CA SER A 81 16.69 11.12 2.34
C SER A 81 16.19 12.56 2.31
N MET A 82 15.12 12.89 3.05
CA MET A 82 14.67 14.27 3.18
C MET A 82 15.63 15.03 4.11
N PRO A 83 16.12 16.22 3.71
CA PRO A 83 16.85 17.08 4.62
C PRO A 83 15.91 17.45 5.79
N LEU A 84 16.43 17.41 7.02
CA LEU A 84 15.70 17.75 8.25
C LEU A 84 14.90 19.06 8.03
N LYS A 85 13.57 18.97 8.20
CA LYS A 85 12.66 20.13 8.17
C LYS A 85 13.01 21.14 9.26
#